data_AF-A0A519PTB7-F1
#
_entry.id   AF-A0A519PTB7-F1
#
_cell.length_a   1.000
_cell.length_b   1.000
_cell.length_c   1.000
_cell.angle_alpha   90.00
_cell.angle_beta   90.00
_cell.angle_gamma   90.00
#
_symmetry.space_group_name_H-M   'P 1'
#
loop_
_entity.id
_entity.type
_entity.pdbx_description
1 polymer ?
#
loop_
_entity_poly.entity_id
_entity_poly.type
_entity_poly.pdbx_seq_one_letter_code
_entity_poly.pdbx_strand_id
1 'polypeptide(L)'
;MSTIEINFDGLPGPTHNYAGLSVGNVASQSNFGEVSFPRAAARQGLAKMRRVMELGLVQGFLPPPLRPAAAALRRFGFKGSDDEVLATAAAEDLSLFRAACSASSMWRANAASVLAAPDTADGRVHLVTANLAGMLHRSFEAQETYRLLRRVFPDADRFCIHEPLPSARHFGDEGAANHMRLAPSHGAPGLNVFAHGELRGGDYPERQSRRASQAVARL
;
A
#
# COMPACT_ATOMS: atom_id res chain seq x y z
N MET A 1 15.44 26.18 -3.96
CA MET A 1 15.38 25.09 -2.96
C MET A 1 15.91 23.82 -3.62
N SER A 2 16.69 23.00 -2.90
CA SER A 2 17.14 21.69 -3.40
C SER A 2 16.04 20.64 -3.21
N THR A 3 15.74 19.86 -4.26
CA THR A 3 14.86 18.69 -4.16
C THR A 3 15.61 17.53 -3.51
N ILE A 4 14.94 16.80 -2.61
CA ILE A 4 15.50 15.66 -1.88
C ILE A 4 14.54 14.47 -1.95
N GLU A 5 15.07 13.27 -1.79
CA GLU A 5 14.26 12.08 -1.55
C GLU A 5 13.91 11.96 -0.06
N ILE A 6 12.66 11.61 0.22
CA ILE A 6 12.16 11.41 1.58
C ILE A 6 11.56 10.01 1.67
N ASN A 7 12.02 9.23 2.64
CA ASN A 7 11.46 7.91 2.91
C ASN A 7 10.20 8.05 3.77
N PHE A 8 9.09 7.44 3.33
CA PHE A 8 7.87 7.31 4.14
C PHE A 8 7.60 5.84 4.44
N ASP A 9 7.90 5.43 5.67
CA ASP A 9 7.73 4.06 6.12
C ASP A 9 6.30 3.76 6.61
N GLY A 10 5.86 2.51 6.52
CA GLY A 10 4.65 2.07 7.22
C GLY A 10 4.97 1.56 8.62
N LEU A 11 4.28 2.08 9.63
CA LEU A 11 4.37 1.53 10.97
C LEU A 11 3.51 0.25 11.07
N PRO A 12 4.08 -0.91 11.44
CA PRO A 12 3.31 -2.13 11.67
C PRO A 12 2.16 -1.93 12.66
N GLY A 13 0.96 -2.37 12.27
CA GLY A 13 -0.25 -2.27 13.09
C GLY A 13 -0.33 -3.32 14.21
N PRO A 14 -1.19 -3.09 15.23
CA PRO A 14 -1.32 -3.98 16.39
C PRO A 14 -1.90 -5.37 16.03
N THR A 15 -2.57 -5.49 14.88
CA THR A 15 -3.14 -6.75 14.40
C THR A 15 -2.19 -7.55 13.49
N HIS A 16 -0.91 -7.19 13.42
CA HIS A 16 0.09 -7.92 12.63
C HIS A 16 0.06 -9.42 12.94
N ASN A 17 -0.13 -10.24 11.91
CA ASN A 17 -0.29 -11.70 12.03
C ASN A 17 0.18 -12.40 10.74
N TYR A 18 0.28 -13.73 10.80
CA TYR A 18 0.64 -14.58 9.67
C TYR A 18 -0.55 -15.43 9.19
N ALA A 19 -1.49 -14.79 8.47
CA ALA A 19 -2.71 -15.42 7.98
C ALA A 19 -2.63 -16.04 6.57
N GLY A 20 -1.45 -16.10 5.93
CA GLY A 20 -1.29 -16.85 4.66
C GLY A 20 -2.04 -16.25 3.46
N LEU A 21 -2.40 -14.97 3.52
CA LEU A 21 -3.41 -14.36 2.64
C LEU A 21 -2.93 -14.01 1.23
N SER A 22 -1.62 -14.13 0.96
CA SER A 22 -1.02 -13.67 -0.30
C SER A 22 -0.55 -14.82 -1.18
N VAL A 23 -1.40 -15.30 -2.08
CA VAL A 23 -1.00 -16.31 -3.08
C VAL A 23 0.17 -15.78 -3.92
N GLY A 24 1.20 -16.61 -4.08
CA GLY A 24 2.46 -16.26 -4.75
C GLY A 24 3.45 -15.45 -3.92
N ASN A 25 3.14 -15.16 -2.65
CA ASN A 25 4.15 -14.75 -1.68
C ASN A 25 4.54 -15.96 -0.82
N VAL A 26 5.66 -16.60 -1.17
CA VAL A 26 6.17 -17.79 -0.48
C VAL A 26 6.33 -17.54 1.03
N ALA A 27 6.85 -16.38 1.44
CA ALA A 27 7.02 -16.06 2.86
C ALA A 27 5.67 -15.92 3.59
N SER A 28 4.64 -15.40 2.94
CA SER A 28 3.29 -15.35 3.52
C SER A 28 2.74 -16.75 3.72
N GLN A 29 2.96 -17.67 2.78
CA GLN A 29 2.44 -19.04 2.83
C GLN A 29 3.22 -19.90 3.83
N SER A 30 4.55 -19.82 3.84
CA SER A 30 5.42 -20.65 4.66
C SER A 30 5.33 -20.36 6.16
N ASN A 31 4.89 -19.15 6.55
CA ASN A 31 4.70 -18.75 7.95
C ASN A 31 3.23 -18.80 8.40
N PHE A 32 2.34 -19.37 7.58
CA PHE A 32 0.92 -19.44 7.91
C PHE A 32 0.68 -20.15 9.26
N GLY A 33 -0.03 -19.49 10.16
CA GLY A 33 -0.39 -20.03 11.48
C GLY A 33 0.66 -19.80 12.57
N GLU A 34 1.83 -19.28 12.24
CA GLU A 34 2.86 -18.94 13.23
C GLU A 34 2.44 -17.78 14.15
N VAL A 35 3.05 -17.74 15.34
CA VAL A 35 2.81 -16.67 16.31
C VAL A 35 3.53 -15.39 15.87
N SER A 36 2.79 -14.30 15.75
CA SER A 36 3.34 -12.97 15.47
C SER A 36 3.60 -12.18 16.75
N PHE A 37 4.51 -11.20 16.64
CA PHE A 37 4.84 -10.28 17.74
C PHE A 37 4.65 -8.82 17.30
N PRO A 38 3.41 -8.28 17.25
CA PRO A 38 3.13 -6.95 16.70
C PRO A 38 3.97 -5.82 17.29
N ARG A 39 4.16 -5.83 18.61
CA ARG A 39 5.01 -4.84 19.30
C ARG A 39 6.47 -4.93 18.86
N ALA A 40 7.00 -6.14 18.69
CA ALA A 40 8.37 -6.34 18.24
C ALA A 40 8.53 -5.87 16.79
N ALA A 41 7.60 -6.23 15.91
CA ALA A 41 7.58 -5.77 14.52
C ALA A 41 7.56 -4.23 14.42
N ALA A 42 6.70 -3.57 15.20
CA ALA A 42 6.66 -2.10 15.24
C ALA A 42 7.99 -1.49 15.74
N ARG A 43 8.61 -2.08 16.78
CA ARG A 43 9.91 -1.62 17.29
C ARG A 43 11.04 -1.81 16.28
N GLN A 44 11.04 -2.90 15.52
CA GLN A 44 12.01 -3.15 14.45
C GLN A 44 11.87 -2.10 13.34
N GLY A 45 10.64 -1.80 12.91
CA GLY A 45 10.37 -0.74 11.93
C GLY A 45 10.87 0.63 12.42
N LEU A 46 10.55 0.99 13.67
CA LEU A 46 11.01 2.25 14.27
C LEU A 46 12.54 2.32 14.42
N ALA A 47 13.19 1.22 14.79
CA ALA A 47 14.64 1.15 14.87
C ALA A 47 15.29 1.39 13.50
N LYS A 48 14.73 0.81 12.42
CA LYS A 48 15.17 1.08 11.05
C LYS A 48 15.01 2.55 10.68
N MET A 49 13.83 3.14 10.90
CA MET A 49 13.57 4.56 10.62
C MET A 49 14.57 5.48 11.34
N ARG A 50 14.86 5.19 12.62
CA ARG A 50 15.89 5.92 13.38
C ARG A 50 17.27 5.77 12.76
N ARG A 51 17.66 4.55 12.38
CA ARG A 51 18.95 4.31 11.74
C ARG A 51 19.10 5.07 10.42
N VAL A 52 18.04 5.16 9.62
CA VAL A 52 18.00 5.95 8.38
C VAL A 52 18.22 7.44 8.67
N MET A 53 17.58 7.99 9.71
CA MET A 53 17.79 9.37 10.15
C MET A 53 19.21 9.64 10.65
N GLU A 54 19.80 8.69 11.41
CA GLU A 54 21.20 8.78 11.86
C GLU A 54 22.20 8.80 10.69
N LEU A 55 21.85 8.21 9.55
CA LEU A 55 22.64 8.26 8.32
C LEU A 55 22.45 9.57 7.52
N GLY A 56 21.66 10.52 8.03
CA GLY A 56 21.42 11.82 7.41
C GLY A 56 20.32 11.84 6.35
N LEU A 57 19.55 10.75 6.20
CA LEU A 57 18.43 10.67 5.26
C LEU A 57 17.14 11.17 5.90
N VAL A 58 16.28 11.83 5.11
CA VAL A 58 15.00 12.36 5.61
C VAL A 58 13.96 11.24 5.67
N GLN A 59 13.27 11.14 6.79
CA GLN A 59 12.34 10.06 7.10
C GLN A 59 11.03 10.61 7.68
N GLY A 60 9.92 10.19 7.10
CA GLY A 60 8.57 10.26 7.66
C GLY A 60 7.99 8.86 7.85
N PHE A 61 6.76 8.77 8.37
CA PHE A 61 6.04 7.51 8.43
C PHE A 61 4.54 7.71 8.22
N LEU A 62 3.86 6.65 7.83
CA LEU A 62 2.42 6.56 7.67
C LEU A 62 1.85 5.61 8.73
N PRO A 63 0.87 6.05 9.54
CA PRO A 63 0.28 5.23 10.59
C PRO A 63 -0.48 4.03 10.01
N PRO A 64 -0.68 2.94 10.78
CA PRO A 64 -1.55 1.86 10.38
C PRO A 64 -3.02 2.32 10.34
N PRO A 65 -3.87 1.76 9.47
CA PRO A 65 -5.31 1.98 9.49
C PRO A 65 -5.96 1.23 10.66
N LEU A 66 -7.24 1.51 10.89
CA LEU A 66 -8.03 0.79 11.89
C LEU A 66 -8.23 -0.66 11.44
N ARG A 67 -7.82 -1.59 12.29
CA ARG A 67 -8.02 -3.04 12.10
C ARG A 67 -8.47 -3.65 13.43
N PRO A 68 -9.39 -4.64 13.44
CA PRO A 68 -10.06 -5.25 12.28
C PRO A 68 -10.99 -4.30 11.50
N ALA A 69 -11.09 -4.47 10.18
CA ALA A 69 -11.81 -3.55 9.29
C ALA A 69 -13.33 -3.79 9.25
N ALA A 70 -14.04 -3.50 10.36
CA ALA A 70 -15.49 -3.67 10.46
C ALA A 70 -16.27 -2.94 9.34
N ALA A 71 -15.83 -1.73 8.96
CA ALA A 71 -16.41 -0.98 7.85
C ALA A 71 -16.30 -1.72 6.49
N ALA A 72 -15.21 -2.45 6.25
CA ALA A 72 -15.05 -3.26 5.05
C ALA A 72 -15.99 -4.48 5.08
N LEU A 73 -16.10 -5.14 6.23
CA LEU A 73 -16.99 -6.30 6.42
C LEU A 73 -18.46 -5.95 6.16
N ARG A 74 -18.94 -4.76 6.57
CA ARG A 74 -20.32 -4.33 6.25
C ARG A 74 -20.64 -4.30 4.76
N ARG A 75 -19.63 -4.12 3.89
CA ARG A 75 -19.81 -4.18 2.42
C ARG A 75 -20.09 -5.60 1.91
N PHE A 76 -19.79 -6.61 2.71
CA PHE A 76 -20.11 -8.01 2.45
C PHE A 76 -21.42 -8.45 3.12
N GLY A 77 -22.19 -7.52 3.69
CA GLY A 77 -23.54 -7.78 4.20
C GLY A 77 -23.63 -8.05 5.70
N PHE A 78 -22.51 -8.08 6.44
CA PHE A 78 -22.55 -8.10 7.91
C PHE A 78 -23.17 -6.80 8.45
N LYS A 79 -24.00 -6.89 9.49
CA LYS A 79 -24.78 -5.76 10.03
C LYS A 79 -24.58 -5.66 11.55
N GLY A 80 -24.93 -4.50 12.10
CA GLY A 80 -24.82 -4.21 13.53
C GLY A 80 -23.66 -3.29 13.90
N SER A 81 -23.39 -3.23 15.19
CA SER A 81 -22.22 -2.59 15.81
C SER A 81 -20.91 -3.22 15.31
N ASP A 82 -19.77 -2.56 15.57
CA ASP A 82 -18.47 -3.12 15.17
C ASP A 82 -18.25 -4.49 15.83
N ASP A 83 -18.56 -4.64 17.11
CA ASP A 83 -18.38 -5.92 17.83
C ASP A 83 -19.26 -7.04 17.25
N GLU A 84 -20.53 -6.76 16.94
CA GLU A 84 -21.43 -7.73 16.31
C GLU A 84 -20.95 -8.14 14.91
N VAL A 85 -20.53 -7.17 14.10
CA VAL A 85 -19.98 -7.42 12.76
C VAL A 85 -18.73 -8.30 12.84
N LEU A 86 -17.82 -7.99 13.76
CA LEU A 86 -16.57 -8.74 13.93
C LEU A 86 -16.81 -10.15 14.46
N ALA A 87 -17.68 -10.31 15.45
CA ALA A 87 -18.04 -11.62 16.00
C ALA A 87 -18.71 -12.51 14.96
N THR A 88 -19.66 -11.95 14.20
CA THR A 88 -20.38 -12.68 13.14
C THR A 88 -19.44 -13.09 12.02
N ALA A 89 -18.59 -12.18 11.53
CA ALA A 89 -17.61 -12.50 10.50
C ALA A 89 -16.62 -13.57 10.97
N ALA A 90 -16.15 -13.52 12.22
CA ALA A 90 -15.25 -14.53 12.76
C ALA A 90 -15.91 -15.92 12.87
N ALA A 91 -17.22 -15.97 13.13
CA ALA A 91 -17.97 -17.22 13.24
C ALA A 91 -18.38 -17.81 11.88
N GLU A 92 -18.80 -16.97 10.93
CA GLU A 92 -19.39 -17.40 9.65
C GLU A 92 -18.38 -17.47 8.50
N ASP A 93 -17.40 -16.55 8.45
CA ASP A 93 -16.36 -16.51 7.42
C ASP A 93 -15.01 -16.07 8.00
N LEU A 94 -14.35 -17.02 8.66
CA LEU A 94 -13.05 -16.80 9.28
C LEU A 94 -11.98 -16.33 8.28
N SER A 95 -12.08 -16.71 7.00
CA SER A 95 -11.14 -16.29 5.96
C SER A 95 -11.26 -14.79 5.69
N LEU A 96 -12.49 -14.30 5.52
CA LEU A 96 -12.77 -12.89 5.34
C LEU A 96 -12.45 -12.07 6.60
N PHE A 97 -12.75 -12.60 7.79
CA PHE A 97 -12.34 -11.98 9.05
C PHE A 97 -10.81 -11.83 9.15
N ARG A 98 -10.05 -12.87 8.82
CA ARG A 98 -8.57 -12.81 8.77
C ARG A 98 -8.08 -11.74 7.77
N ALA A 99 -8.72 -11.62 6.61
CA ALA A 99 -8.42 -10.56 5.66
C ALA A 99 -8.67 -9.16 6.24
N ALA A 100 -9.76 -8.96 6.98
CA ALA A 100 -10.08 -7.71 7.66
C ALA A 100 -9.13 -7.38 8.83
N CYS A 101 -8.41 -8.36 9.37
CA CYS A 101 -7.43 -8.17 10.44
C CYS A 101 -6.01 -7.85 9.94
N SER A 102 -5.73 -7.95 8.64
CA SER A 102 -4.36 -7.85 8.12
C SER A 102 -3.71 -6.48 8.38
N ALA A 103 -2.43 -6.51 8.78
CA ALA A 103 -1.58 -5.33 8.92
C ALA A 103 -0.77 -5.01 7.64
N SER A 104 -1.16 -5.53 6.48
CA SER A 104 -0.45 -5.42 5.20
C SER A 104 -0.13 -3.99 4.75
N SER A 105 -0.91 -2.99 5.20
CA SER A 105 -0.64 -1.57 4.95
C SER A 105 0.71 -1.06 5.47
N MET A 106 1.41 -1.83 6.30
CA MET A 106 2.80 -1.52 6.70
C MET A 106 3.75 -1.51 5.49
N TRP A 107 3.44 -2.24 4.42
CA TRP A 107 4.20 -2.25 3.17
C TRP A 107 3.83 -1.05 2.30
N ARG A 108 4.35 0.12 2.66
CA ARG A 108 4.04 1.41 2.00
C ARG A 108 4.64 1.59 0.61
N ALA A 109 5.56 0.72 0.18
CA ALA A 109 5.97 0.64 -1.21
C ALA A 109 4.77 0.39 -2.15
N ASN A 110 3.67 -0.18 -1.65
CA ASN A 110 2.46 -0.38 -2.45
C ASN A 110 1.36 0.65 -2.16
N ALA A 111 1.61 1.70 -1.39
CA ALA A 111 0.56 2.66 -1.04
C ALA A 111 0.12 3.49 -2.26
N ALA A 112 1.08 3.93 -3.05
CA ALA A 112 0.89 4.75 -4.24
C ALA A 112 2.11 4.65 -5.15
N SER A 113 1.96 4.99 -6.43
CA SER A 113 3.07 5.41 -7.27
C SER A 113 3.29 6.92 -7.11
N VAL A 114 4.55 7.35 -7.04
CA VAL A 114 4.91 8.76 -6.82
C VAL A 114 5.66 9.29 -8.04
N LEU A 115 5.16 10.37 -8.63
CA LEU A 115 5.80 11.07 -9.74
C LEU A 115 6.34 12.39 -9.21
N ALA A 116 7.63 12.62 -9.39
CA ALA A 116 8.29 13.81 -8.89
C ALA A 116 7.88 15.04 -9.72
N ALA A 117 7.82 16.20 -9.07
CA ALA A 117 7.48 17.48 -9.72
C ALA A 117 8.21 17.73 -11.07
N PRO A 118 9.53 17.50 -11.20
CA PRO A 118 10.25 17.71 -12.47
C PRO A 118 9.79 16.81 -13.63
N ASP A 119 9.01 15.76 -13.36
CA ASP A 119 8.57 14.77 -14.34
C ASP A 119 7.09 14.95 -14.73
N THR A 120 6.40 15.91 -14.13
CA THR A 120 4.96 16.15 -14.32
C THR A 120 4.72 17.43 -15.13
N ALA A 121 3.61 17.48 -15.87
CA ALA A 121 3.32 18.61 -16.75
C ALA A 121 2.98 19.90 -16.00
N ASP A 122 2.47 19.81 -14.77
CA ASP A 122 2.06 20.95 -13.95
C ASP A 122 3.07 21.30 -12.84
N GLY A 123 4.19 20.57 -12.75
CA GLY A 123 5.25 20.81 -11.78
C GLY A 123 4.90 20.42 -10.34
N ARG A 124 3.84 19.63 -10.11
CA ARG A 124 3.46 19.13 -8.78
C ARG A 124 3.93 17.70 -8.55
N VAL A 125 4.05 17.28 -7.29
CA VAL A 125 4.26 15.88 -6.97
C VAL A 125 2.93 15.14 -7.09
N HIS A 126 2.84 14.16 -7.99
CA HIS A 126 1.63 13.35 -8.15
C HIS A 126 1.78 12.05 -7.35
N LEU A 127 0.74 11.70 -6.59
CA LEU A 127 0.63 10.42 -5.91
C LEU A 127 -0.62 9.70 -6.40
N VAL A 128 -0.44 8.62 -7.16
CA VAL A 128 -1.55 7.77 -7.63
C VAL A 128 -1.71 6.59 -6.70
N THR A 129 -2.80 6.59 -5.92
CA THR A 129 -3.05 5.55 -4.91
C THR A 129 -3.20 4.18 -5.57
N ALA A 130 -2.53 3.14 -5.07
CA ALA A 130 -2.65 1.81 -5.64
C ALA A 130 -3.98 1.15 -5.24
N ASN A 131 -4.60 0.41 -6.15
CA ASN A 131 -5.88 -0.27 -5.85
C ASN A 131 -5.72 -1.63 -5.16
N LEU A 132 -4.53 -2.26 -5.28
CA LEU A 132 -4.18 -3.53 -4.65
C LEU A 132 -5.20 -4.64 -4.93
N ALA A 133 -5.81 -4.61 -6.11
CA ALA A 133 -6.91 -5.50 -6.49
C ALA A 133 -6.49 -6.97 -6.59
N GLY A 134 -5.18 -7.27 -6.62
CA GLY A 134 -4.66 -8.64 -6.66
C GLY A 134 -4.87 -9.44 -5.38
N MET A 135 -5.11 -8.78 -4.24
CA MET A 135 -5.27 -9.44 -2.94
C MET A 135 -6.39 -8.80 -2.12
N LEU A 136 -7.41 -9.59 -1.75
CA LEU A 136 -8.60 -9.10 -1.04
C LEU A 136 -8.28 -8.25 0.19
N HIS A 137 -7.45 -8.78 1.10
CA HIS A 137 -7.06 -8.10 2.33
C HIS A 137 -6.37 -6.74 2.09
N ARG A 138 -5.67 -6.61 0.96
CA ARG A 138 -5.00 -5.37 0.55
C ARG A 138 -5.94 -4.40 -0.14
N SER A 139 -6.93 -4.90 -0.87
CA SER A 139 -7.93 -4.04 -1.54
C SER A 139 -8.72 -3.16 -0.56
N PHE A 140 -8.81 -3.57 0.72
CA PHE A 140 -9.40 -2.76 1.79
C PHE A 140 -8.61 -1.48 2.08
N GLU A 141 -7.30 -1.46 1.77
CA GLU A 141 -6.40 -0.35 2.07
C GLU A 141 -6.57 0.84 1.14
N ALA A 142 -7.01 0.63 -0.11
CA ALA A 142 -6.88 1.62 -1.18
C ALA A 142 -7.55 2.96 -0.84
N GLN A 143 -8.84 2.92 -0.47
CA GLN A 143 -9.60 4.14 -0.15
C GLN A 143 -9.16 4.78 1.19
N GLU A 144 -8.74 3.97 2.17
CA GLU A 144 -8.17 4.49 3.42
C GLU A 144 -6.84 5.19 3.18
N THR A 145 -5.99 4.62 2.32
CA THR A 145 -4.69 5.15 1.93
C THR A 145 -4.84 6.45 1.16
N TYR A 146 -5.76 6.54 0.20
CA TYR A 146 -6.08 7.79 -0.48
C TYR A 146 -6.42 8.92 0.51
N ARG A 147 -7.32 8.65 1.46
CA ARG A 147 -7.70 9.63 2.50
C ARG A 147 -6.56 9.97 3.45
N LEU A 148 -5.63 9.04 3.69
CA LEU A 148 -4.46 9.28 4.51
C LEU A 148 -3.46 10.17 3.77
N LEU A 149 -3.14 9.87 2.51
CA LEU A 149 -2.21 10.64 1.70
C LEU A 149 -2.67 12.09 1.54
N ARG A 150 -3.97 12.33 1.33
CA ARG A 150 -4.54 13.70 1.32
C ARG A 150 -4.39 14.46 2.63
N ARG A 151 -4.34 13.77 3.76
CA ARG A 151 -4.10 14.39 5.07
C ARG A 151 -2.63 14.67 5.32
N VAL A 152 -1.75 13.80 4.82
CA VAL A 152 -0.29 13.94 4.97
C VAL A 152 0.29 14.98 4.01
N PHE A 153 -0.27 15.08 2.80
CA PHE A 153 0.16 16.00 1.75
C PHE A 153 -1.00 16.96 1.36
N PRO A 154 -1.39 17.90 2.24
CA PRO A 154 -2.60 18.71 2.04
C PRO A 154 -2.43 19.90 1.09
N ASP A 155 -1.19 20.32 0.80
CA ASP A 155 -0.89 21.49 -0.04
C ASP A 155 -1.15 21.17 -1.52
N ALA A 156 -2.31 21.60 -2.03
CA ALA A 156 -2.76 21.31 -3.39
C ALA A 156 -1.94 22.03 -4.49
N ASP A 157 -1.19 23.07 -4.13
CA ASP A 157 -0.29 23.77 -5.05
C ASP A 157 1.01 22.98 -5.26
N ARG A 158 1.31 22.02 -4.37
CA ARG A 158 2.51 21.17 -4.42
C ARG A 158 2.22 19.71 -4.71
N PHE A 159 1.06 19.22 -4.30
CA PHE A 159 0.71 17.80 -4.35
C PHE A 159 -0.61 17.57 -5.07
N CYS A 160 -0.64 16.61 -5.99
CA CYS A 160 -1.85 16.09 -6.59
C CYS A 160 -2.04 14.62 -6.17
N ILE A 161 -3.05 14.35 -5.33
CA ILE A 161 -3.34 12.99 -4.84
C ILE A 161 -4.51 12.43 -5.64
N HIS A 162 -4.25 11.37 -6.39
CA HIS A 162 -5.25 10.68 -7.22
C HIS A 162 -5.87 9.50 -6.47
N GLU A 163 -7.16 9.31 -6.71
CA GLU A 163 -7.89 8.12 -6.27
C GLU A 163 -7.32 6.84 -6.90
N PRO A 164 -7.52 5.68 -6.25
CA PRO A 164 -7.13 4.42 -6.84
C PRO A 164 -7.90 4.12 -8.13
N LEU A 165 -7.20 3.51 -9.10
CA LEU A 165 -7.83 2.99 -10.31
C LEU A 165 -8.97 2.01 -9.95
N PRO A 166 -10.02 1.89 -10.79
CA PRO A 166 -11.10 0.94 -10.55
C PRO A 166 -10.58 -0.46 -10.20
N SER A 167 -11.04 -1.03 -9.08
CA SER A 167 -10.62 -2.32 -8.56
C SER A 167 -11.14 -3.48 -9.42
N ALA A 168 -10.50 -3.68 -10.57
CA ALA A 168 -10.73 -4.80 -11.47
C ALA A 168 -9.39 -5.46 -11.80
N ARG A 169 -9.39 -6.79 -12.00
CA ARG A 169 -8.17 -7.54 -12.33
C ARG A 169 -7.43 -6.97 -13.56
N HIS A 170 -8.18 -6.43 -14.54
CA HIS A 170 -7.61 -5.78 -15.72
C HIS A 170 -6.81 -4.50 -15.44
N PHE A 171 -7.00 -3.91 -14.25
CA PHE A 171 -6.33 -2.72 -13.76
C PHE A 171 -5.64 -2.97 -12.41
N GLY A 172 -5.17 -4.21 -12.16
CA GLY A 172 -4.38 -4.50 -10.97
C GLY A 172 -3.15 -3.59 -10.88
N ASP A 173 -3.05 -2.86 -9.76
CA ASP A 173 -2.01 -1.88 -9.48
C ASP A 173 -1.47 -2.05 -8.06
N GLU A 174 -0.16 -2.27 -7.96
CA GLU A 174 0.61 -2.49 -6.73
C GLU A 174 1.55 -1.31 -6.42
N GLY A 175 1.39 -0.17 -7.10
CA GLY A 175 2.03 1.11 -6.75
C GLY A 175 3.55 1.14 -6.96
N ALA A 176 4.24 1.89 -6.10
CA ALA A 176 5.69 2.13 -6.22
C ALA A 176 6.56 0.87 -6.18
N ALA A 177 6.06 -0.25 -5.67
CA ALA A 177 6.78 -1.53 -5.72
C ALA A 177 7.08 -2.02 -7.15
N ASN A 178 6.38 -1.49 -8.16
CA ASN A 178 6.61 -1.75 -9.58
C ASN A 178 7.01 -0.49 -10.35
N HIS A 179 7.57 0.52 -9.66
CA HIS A 179 8.00 1.78 -10.25
C HIS A 179 9.44 2.10 -9.84
N MET A 180 10.19 2.64 -10.78
CA MET A 180 11.54 3.17 -10.55
C MET A 180 11.66 4.52 -11.22
N ARG A 181 12.50 5.38 -10.64
CA ARG A 181 12.85 6.68 -11.21
C ARG A 181 14.37 6.78 -11.35
N LEU A 182 14.85 7.02 -12.56
CA LEU A 182 16.27 7.19 -12.87
C LEU A 182 16.52 8.65 -13.26
N ALA A 183 17.36 9.37 -12.52
CA ALA A 183 17.68 10.76 -12.80
C ALA A 183 19.11 11.11 -12.35
N PRO A 184 19.76 12.11 -12.97
CA PRO A 184 21.08 12.59 -12.52
C PRO A 184 21.07 13.20 -11.12
N SER A 185 19.93 13.74 -10.69
CA SER A 185 19.68 14.25 -9.34
C SER A 185 18.18 14.26 -9.05
N HIS A 186 17.77 14.40 -7.79
CA HIS A 186 16.35 14.43 -7.41
C HIS A 186 15.57 15.60 -8.01
N GLY A 187 16.24 16.72 -8.30
CA GLY A 187 15.61 17.93 -8.88
C GLY A 187 15.62 17.99 -10.41
N ALA A 188 16.35 17.09 -11.08
CA ALA A 188 16.39 17.01 -12.53
C ALA A 188 15.23 16.16 -13.07
N PRO A 189 14.74 16.39 -14.31
CA PRO A 189 13.83 15.47 -14.98
C PRO A 189 14.38 14.03 -15.00
N GLY A 190 13.50 13.06 -14.75
CA GLY A 190 13.83 11.65 -14.61
C GLY A 190 13.09 10.74 -15.57
N LEU A 191 13.71 9.59 -15.87
CA LEU A 191 13.06 8.48 -16.56
C LEU A 191 12.25 7.66 -15.54
N ASN A 192 10.94 7.60 -15.76
CA ASN A 192 10.02 6.76 -14.98
C ASN A 192 9.88 5.39 -15.66
N VAL A 193 10.24 4.33 -14.93
CA VAL A 193 10.18 2.94 -15.41
C VAL A 193 9.08 2.22 -14.63
N PHE A 194 8.12 1.65 -15.35
CA PHE A 194 7.03 0.87 -14.78
C PHE A 194 7.18 -0.60 -15.15
N ALA A 195 7.41 -1.44 -14.15
CA ALA A 195 7.39 -2.90 -14.32
C ALA A 195 5.94 -3.40 -14.30
N HIS A 196 5.67 -4.48 -15.03
CA HIS A 196 4.37 -5.16 -14.96
C HIS A 196 4.55 -6.65 -15.22
N GLY A 197 3.58 -7.46 -14.79
CA GLY A 197 3.52 -8.86 -15.18
C GLY A 197 2.88 -9.03 -16.55
N GLU A 198 3.27 -10.06 -17.27
CA GLU A 198 2.59 -10.53 -18.47
C GLU A 198 1.81 -11.79 -18.11
N LEU A 199 0.54 -11.87 -18.50
CA LEU A 199 -0.31 -13.03 -18.21
C LEU A 199 0.25 -14.25 -18.95
N ARG A 200 0.93 -15.12 -18.21
CA ARG A 200 1.56 -16.33 -18.78
C ARG A 200 0.94 -17.63 -18.26
N GLY A 201 -0.02 -17.54 -17.33
CA GLY A 201 -0.71 -18.70 -16.77
C GLY A 201 0.17 -19.55 -15.85
N GLY A 202 1.15 -18.93 -15.19
CA GLY A 202 2.00 -19.60 -14.21
C GLY A 202 1.32 -19.80 -12.85
N ASP A 203 2.03 -20.46 -11.94
CA ASP A 203 1.52 -20.82 -10.61
C ASP A 203 1.21 -19.61 -9.70
N TYR A 204 1.77 -18.44 -10.02
CA TYR A 204 1.63 -17.23 -9.22
C TYR A 204 0.98 -16.09 -10.00
N PRO A 205 0.08 -15.32 -9.36
CA PRO A 205 -0.67 -14.28 -10.04
C PRO A 205 0.18 -13.05 -10.36
N GLU A 206 0.04 -12.52 -11.57
CA GLU A 206 0.58 -11.24 -11.98
C GLU A 206 -0.30 -10.10 -11.43
N ARG A 207 0.16 -9.43 -10.38
CA ARG A 207 -0.63 -8.41 -9.67
C ARG A 207 -0.64 -7.05 -10.36
N GLN A 208 0.45 -6.70 -11.04
CA GLN A 208 0.59 -5.44 -11.78
C GLN A 208 0.26 -5.66 -13.26
N SER A 209 -0.71 -4.90 -13.76
CA SER A 209 -1.09 -4.92 -15.18
C SER A 209 -0.42 -3.78 -15.97
N ARG A 210 -0.06 -4.04 -17.23
CA ARG A 210 0.45 -2.99 -18.14
C ARG A 210 -0.53 -1.81 -18.27
N ARG A 211 -1.84 -2.10 -18.32
CA ARG A 211 -2.89 -1.09 -18.46
C ARG A 211 -3.01 -0.19 -17.23
N ALA A 212 -2.82 -0.75 -16.02
CA ALA A 212 -2.74 0.05 -14.80
C ALA A 212 -1.53 1.00 -14.85
N SER A 213 -0.34 0.48 -15.15
CA SER A 213 0.87 1.32 -15.24
C SER A 213 0.73 2.44 -16.29
N GLN A 214 0.12 2.15 -17.43
CA GLN A 214 -0.19 3.16 -18.45
C GLN A 214 -1.24 4.18 -17.98
N ALA A 215 -2.19 3.79 -17.14
CA ALA A 215 -3.18 4.70 -16.57
C ALA A 215 -2.55 5.60 -15.50
N VAL A 216 -1.71 5.05 -14.63
CA VAL A 216 -0.90 5.81 -13.67
C VAL A 216 -0.04 6.85 -14.40
N ALA A 217 0.60 6.50 -15.50
CA ALA A 217 1.40 7.45 -16.28
C ALA A 217 0.59 8.58 -16.96
N ARG A 218 -0.73 8.45 -17.07
CA ARG A 218 -1.61 9.50 -17.62
C ARG A 218 -2.19 10.43 -16.55
N LEU A 219 -2.30 9.95 -15.31
CA LEU A 219 -2.81 10.71 -14.16
C LEU A 219 -1.70 11.56 -13.54
#